data_AF-A0A928T5T1-F1
#
_entry.id   AF-A0A928T5T1-F1
#
_cell.length_a   1.000
_cell.length_b   1.000
_cell.length_c   1.000
_cell.angle_alpha   90.00
_cell.angle_beta   90.00
_cell.angle_gamma   90.00
#
_symmetry.space_group_name_H-M   'P 1'
#
loop_
_entity.id
_entity.type
_entity.pdbx_description
1 polymer ?
#
loop_
_entity_poly.entity_id
_entity_poly.type
_entity_poly.pdbx_seq_one_letter_code
_entity_poly.pdbx_strand_id
1 'polypeptide(L)'
;MIIRCLIFLVVTGLLSAVTPEQAVEKAHDELWRRFVDEHDLILDYVGLKGEIVRPTAEDCREMKPSALSWGVPNEDGPMFNGLYLDAMCSRWLVTKDDEVRAKARRLIDGLIKVSTIGKTPGFIARGIATDGRTTYTMGSNDQTTPWLYGIWRYVRDGLPEDDAERQDLVRRFIAQVRVLESHAWKVPADGPPSKYRGDFAKPTWEAVPRLLFILKAMHAFTGDASWQERYLAAAHEKVGKGQRERLAICRIGMVFDPGQGERHSWTGSESVICVRGLWEMETDDALKNAYAEGLRRSAGVAAQSLPLIEKFDVNGTEPFNVDWRVMNAAWKPQHSEADAVAVALAGLKLQHAASPRMHIEKDYLREPCFAAWVVTLCPDRGFVQSQRAAIERVMTHYDFTRVYLSQFFPVESAWWRMRLLERP
;
A
#
# COMPACT_ATOMS: atom_id res chain seq x y z
N MET A 1 -73.57 17.15 12.98
CA MET A 1 -72.59 17.42 11.91
C MET A 1 -71.27 17.84 12.55
N ILE A 2 -70.38 16.89 12.86
CA ILE A 2 -69.04 17.17 13.39
C ILE A 2 -68.08 16.32 12.57
N ILE A 3 -67.34 16.97 11.67
CA ILE A 3 -66.29 16.37 10.86
C ILE A 3 -65.04 16.32 11.73
N ARG A 4 -64.59 15.10 12.07
CA ARG A 4 -63.25 14.85 12.61
C ARG A 4 -62.32 14.56 11.43
N CYS A 5 -61.49 15.52 11.05
CA CYS A 5 -60.33 15.27 10.20
C CYS A 5 -59.28 14.51 11.02
N LEU A 6 -59.01 13.26 10.65
CA LEU A 6 -57.77 12.58 11.01
C LEU A 6 -56.68 13.04 10.02
N ILE A 7 -55.69 13.77 10.51
CA ILE A 7 -54.44 14.01 9.80
C ILE A 7 -53.57 12.76 10.03
N PHE A 8 -53.37 11.96 8.98
CA PHE A 8 -52.35 10.93 8.95
C PHE A 8 -51.00 11.61 8.70
N LEU A 9 -50.17 11.71 9.73
CA LEU A 9 -48.77 12.12 9.60
C LEU A 9 -48.00 10.91 9.03
N VAL A 10 -47.76 10.90 7.72
CA VAL A 10 -46.84 9.95 7.11
C VAL A 10 -45.42 10.43 7.42
N VAL A 11 -44.80 9.84 8.44
CA VAL A 11 -43.35 9.96 8.66
C VAL A 11 -42.67 9.04 7.65
N THR A 12 -42.41 9.55 6.45
CA THR A 12 -41.40 8.94 5.58
C THR A 12 -40.05 9.12 6.27
N GLY A 13 -39.56 8.07 6.91
CA GLY A 13 -38.18 7.98 7.36
C GLY A 13 -37.27 8.09 6.14
N LEU A 14 -36.75 9.28 5.87
CA LEU A 14 -35.59 9.46 5.01
C LEU A 14 -34.45 8.70 5.67
N LEU A 15 -34.10 7.53 5.13
CA LEU A 15 -32.80 6.92 5.38
C LEU A 15 -31.76 7.96 4.97
N SER A 16 -31.14 8.63 5.93
CA SER A 16 -30.06 9.57 5.66
C SER A 16 -28.98 8.85 4.87
N ALA A 17 -28.53 9.44 3.77
CA ALA A 17 -27.36 8.94 3.04
C ALA A 17 -26.18 8.83 4.02
N VAL A 18 -25.39 7.75 3.89
CA VAL A 18 -24.20 7.54 4.71
C VAL A 18 -23.20 8.66 4.41
N THR A 19 -22.74 9.35 5.45
CA THR A 19 -21.71 10.40 5.30
C THR A 19 -20.34 9.77 5.01
N PRO A 20 -19.41 10.51 4.36
CA PRO A 20 -18.04 10.01 4.13
C PRO A 20 -17.33 9.57 5.41
N GLU A 21 -17.49 10.31 6.51
CA GLU A 21 -16.94 9.94 7.83
C GLU A 21 -17.48 8.60 8.32
N GLN A 22 -18.80 8.41 8.29
CA GLN A 22 -19.42 7.13 8.69
C GLN A 22 -18.99 5.96 7.79
N ALA A 23 -18.79 6.21 6.49
CA ALA A 23 -18.32 5.17 5.57
C ALA A 23 -16.86 4.79 5.85
N VAL A 24 -16.01 5.77 6.14
CA VAL A 24 -14.59 5.55 6.49
C VAL A 24 -14.46 4.83 7.84
N GLU A 25 -15.25 5.17 8.85
CA GLU A 25 -15.25 4.41 10.11
C GLU A 25 -15.72 2.97 9.92
N LYS A 26 -16.72 2.72 9.06
CA LYS A 26 -17.11 1.34 8.70
C LYS A 26 -15.99 0.59 7.97
N ALA A 27 -15.26 1.26 7.07
CA ALA A 27 -14.11 0.67 6.41
C ALA A 27 -13.03 0.30 7.44
N HIS A 28 -12.72 1.22 8.36
CA HIS A 28 -11.78 1.01 9.45
C HIS A 28 -12.17 -0.21 10.28
N ASP A 29 -13.40 -0.24 10.80
CA ASP A 29 -13.90 -1.34 11.64
C ASP A 29 -13.82 -2.67 10.91
N GLU A 30 -14.20 -2.72 9.63
CA GLU A 30 -14.18 -3.96 8.86
C GLU A 30 -12.76 -4.45 8.54
N LEU A 31 -11.82 -3.52 8.27
CA LEU A 31 -10.41 -3.84 8.10
C LEU A 31 -9.85 -4.52 9.36
N TRP A 32 -10.05 -3.90 10.52
CA TRP A 32 -9.54 -4.42 11.79
C TRP A 32 -10.26 -5.67 12.27
N ARG A 33 -11.54 -5.84 11.92
CA ARG A 33 -12.34 -7.01 12.31
C ARG A 33 -11.97 -8.27 11.53
N ARG A 34 -11.66 -8.16 10.23
CA ARG A 34 -11.43 -9.34 9.36
C ARG A 34 -10.01 -9.46 8.81
N PHE A 35 -9.39 -8.36 8.43
CA PHE A 35 -8.21 -8.39 7.56
C PHE A 35 -6.89 -8.24 8.30
N VAL A 36 -6.88 -7.64 9.49
CA VAL A 36 -5.69 -7.62 10.34
C VAL A 36 -5.61 -8.96 11.08
N ASP A 37 -4.56 -9.73 10.77
CA ASP A 37 -4.41 -11.09 11.26
C ASP A 37 -3.74 -11.16 12.66
N GLU A 38 -3.55 -12.38 13.15
CA GLU A 38 -2.89 -12.68 14.43
C GLU A 38 -1.38 -12.36 14.45
N HIS A 39 -0.84 -11.83 13.35
CA HIS A 39 0.54 -11.37 13.22
C HIS A 39 0.61 -9.86 12.98
N ASP A 40 -0.52 -9.18 13.17
CA ASP A 40 -0.70 -7.76 12.94
C ASP A 40 -0.40 -7.34 11.49
N LEU A 41 -0.59 -8.25 10.54
CA LEU A 41 -0.47 -8.00 9.11
C LEU A 41 -1.86 -7.88 8.48
N ILE A 42 -2.02 -6.91 7.58
CA ILE A 42 -3.20 -6.83 6.73
C ILE A 42 -3.10 -7.92 5.65
N LEU A 43 -4.11 -8.78 5.60
CA LEU A 43 -4.29 -9.81 4.57
C LEU A 43 -4.82 -9.19 3.27
N ASP A 44 -4.44 -9.76 2.13
CA ASP A 44 -4.94 -9.34 0.81
C ASP A 44 -6.44 -9.57 0.67
N TYR A 45 -6.90 -10.74 1.09
CA TYR A 45 -8.31 -11.10 1.06
C TYR A 45 -8.71 -12.06 2.17
N VAL A 46 -9.99 -12.00 2.51
CA VAL A 46 -10.64 -12.83 3.53
C VAL A 46 -12.06 -13.11 3.07
N GLY A 47 -12.58 -14.30 3.36
CA GLY A 47 -13.99 -14.61 3.10
C GLY A 47 -14.93 -13.80 3.99
N LEU A 48 -16.21 -13.70 3.62
CA LEU A 48 -17.13 -12.74 4.27
C LEU A 48 -17.34 -13.01 5.77
N LYS A 49 -17.13 -14.26 6.22
CA LYS A 49 -17.25 -14.66 7.62
C LYS A 49 -15.91 -14.67 8.36
N GLY A 50 -14.84 -14.17 7.74
CA GLY A 50 -13.49 -14.16 8.32
C GLY A 50 -12.67 -15.39 7.96
N GLU A 51 -13.15 -16.27 7.07
CA GLU A 51 -12.43 -17.47 6.68
C GLU A 51 -11.21 -17.15 5.81
N ILE A 52 -10.08 -17.78 6.12
CA ILE A 52 -8.85 -17.69 5.35
C ILE A 52 -8.29 -19.07 5.09
N VAL A 53 -7.72 -19.24 3.90
CA VAL A 53 -6.92 -20.42 3.57
C VAL A 53 -5.45 -20.02 3.63
N ARG A 54 -4.89 -19.92 4.84
CA ARG A 54 -3.48 -19.52 5.03
C ARG A 54 -2.53 -20.59 4.45
N PRO A 55 -1.46 -20.22 3.73
CA PRO A 55 -0.44 -21.15 3.30
C PRO A 55 0.20 -21.91 4.46
N THR A 56 0.40 -23.21 4.27
CA THR A 56 1.10 -24.05 5.23
C THR A 56 2.61 -23.86 5.11
N ALA A 57 3.35 -24.31 6.12
CA ALA A 57 4.81 -24.32 6.04
C ALA A 57 5.33 -25.20 4.89
N GLU A 58 4.61 -26.24 4.51
CA GLU A 58 4.93 -27.08 3.34
C GLU A 58 4.69 -26.31 2.04
N ASP A 59 3.55 -25.64 1.89
CA ASP A 59 3.25 -24.79 0.73
C ASP A 59 4.38 -23.77 0.49
N CYS A 60 4.85 -23.10 1.54
CA CYS A 60 5.95 -22.14 1.44
C CYS A 60 7.28 -22.78 1.02
N ARG A 61 7.65 -23.93 1.60
CA ARG A 61 8.91 -24.64 1.27
C ARG A 61 8.90 -25.19 -0.14
N GLU A 62 7.75 -25.63 -0.61
CA GLU A 62 7.54 -26.09 -1.98
C GLU A 62 7.28 -24.96 -2.97
N MET A 63 7.26 -23.71 -2.50
CA MET A 63 7.01 -22.52 -3.33
C MET A 63 5.68 -22.63 -4.08
N LYS A 64 4.62 -23.09 -3.40
CA LYS A 64 3.25 -23.20 -3.91
C LYS A 64 2.42 -22.01 -3.43
N PRO A 65 1.65 -21.33 -4.29
CA PRO A 65 1.45 -21.61 -5.71
C PRO A 65 2.62 -21.11 -6.58
N SER A 66 3.45 -20.22 -6.03
CA SER A 66 4.73 -19.80 -6.59
C SER A 66 5.63 -19.31 -5.45
N ALA A 67 6.93 -19.17 -5.71
CA ALA A 67 7.89 -18.62 -4.75
C ALA A 67 7.61 -17.14 -4.40
N LEU A 68 6.88 -16.45 -5.29
CA LEU A 68 6.44 -15.05 -5.13
C LEU A 68 5.22 -14.91 -4.24
N SER A 69 4.58 -16.03 -3.86
CA SER A 69 3.31 -16.10 -3.14
C SER A 69 2.15 -15.38 -3.80
N TRP A 70 2.21 -15.05 -5.09
CA TRP A 70 1.16 -14.24 -5.70
C TRP A 70 -0.22 -14.91 -5.68
N GLY A 71 -1.25 -14.18 -5.26
CA GLY A 71 -2.64 -14.62 -5.16
C GLY A 71 -3.02 -15.39 -3.88
N VAL A 72 -2.12 -15.51 -2.90
CA VAL A 72 -2.45 -16.10 -1.57
C VAL A 72 -2.87 -14.99 -0.58
N PRO A 73 -3.66 -15.27 0.48
CA PRO A 73 -4.25 -14.22 1.29
C PRO A 73 -3.23 -13.40 2.10
N ASN A 74 -2.00 -13.90 2.31
CA ASN A 74 -0.94 -13.21 3.03
C ASN A 74 0.23 -12.77 2.11
N GLU A 75 -0.06 -12.42 0.84
CA GLU A 75 0.97 -12.11 -0.16
C GLU A 75 1.65 -10.74 -0.02
N ASP A 76 1.01 -9.78 0.65
CA ASP A 76 1.38 -8.35 0.62
C ASP A 76 1.29 -7.67 2.00
N GLY A 77 1.57 -8.42 3.09
CA GLY A 77 1.48 -7.91 4.47
C GLY A 77 2.29 -6.63 4.72
N PRO A 78 3.61 -6.61 4.50
CA PRO A 78 4.42 -5.39 4.62
C PRO A 78 3.94 -4.26 3.72
N MET A 79 3.53 -4.58 2.50
CA MET A 79 3.00 -3.59 1.57
C MET A 79 1.79 -2.88 2.16
N PHE A 80 0.79 -3.62 2.64
CA PHE A 80 -0.42 -3.01 3.20
C PHE A 80 -0.19 -2.34 4.54
N ASN A 81 0.54 -2.96 5.46
CA ASN A 81 0.87 -2.32 6.75
C ASN A 81 1.60 -0.99 6.55
N GLY A 82 2.64 -0.99 5.73
CA GLY A 82 3.46 0.19 5.48
C GLY A 82 2.69 1.33 4.83
N LEU A 83 1.79 1.01 3.89
CA LEU A 83 0.94 1.99 3.21
C LEU A 83 -0.17 2.52 4.14
N TYR A 84 -0.82 1.64 4.90
CA TYR A 84 -1.92 2.01 5.80
C TYR A 84 -1.47 2.83 7.02
N LEU A 85 -0.19 2.76 7.38
CA LEU A 85 0.38 3.67 8.39
C LEU A 85 0.23 5.16 8.01
N ASP A 86 0.09 5.52 6.73
CA ASP A 86 -0.23 6.90 6.34
C ASP A 86 -1.59 7.36 6.90
N ALA A 87 -2.60 6.47 6.87
CA ALA A 87 -3.91 6.72 7.46
C ALA A 87 -3.84 6.85 8.97
N MET A 88 -3.22 5.88 9.65
CA MET A 88 -3.13 5.87 11.11
C MET A 88 -2.36 7.07 11.66
N CYS A 89 -1.24 7.44 11.03
CA CYS A 89 -0.50 8.63 11.41
C CYS A 89 -1.31 9.90 11.18
N SER A 90 -1.96 10.03 10.02
CA SER A 90 -2.80 11.20 9.72
C SER A 90 -3.99 11.32 10.67
N ARG A 91 -4.66 10.20 10.97
CA ARG A 91 -5.76 10.10 11.93
C ARG A 91 -5.30 10.53 13.32
N TRP A 92 -4.17 10.01 13.80
CA TRP A 92 -3.62 10.39 15.11
C TRP A 92 -3.23 11.86 15.16
N LEU A 93 -2.62 12.41 14.10
CA LEU A 93 -2.28 13.84 14.05
C LEU A 93 -3.51 14.74 14.20
N VAL A 94 -4.65 14.34 13.62
CA VAL A 94 -5.93 15.08 13.70
C VAL A 94 -6.63 14.87 15.04
N THR A 95 -6.71 13.63 15.53
CA THR A 95 -7.57 13.24 16.67
C THR A 95 -6.84 13.20 18.00
N LYS A 96 -5.53 12.90 17.98
CA LYS A 96 -4.70 12.58 19.16
C LYS A 96 -5.22 11.40 19.99
N ASP A 97 -5.96 10.49 19.35
CA ASP A 97 -6.52 9.31 19.98
C ASP A 97 -5.46 8.22 20.21
N ASP A 98 -5.28 7.82 21.47
CA ASP A 98 -4.32 6.79 21.86
C ASP A 98 -4.66 5.39 21.31
N GLU A 99 -5.93 5.08 21.04
CA GLU A 99 -6.29 3.81 20.40
C GLU A 99 -5.77 3.73 18.96
N VAL A 100 -5.78 4.85 18.25
CA VAL A 100 -5.21 4.95 16.89
C VAL A 100 -3.70 4.76 16.94
N ARG A 101 -3.03 5.34 17.94
CA ARG A 101 -1.59 5.16 18.16
C ARG A 101 -1.26 3.69 18.49
N ALA A 102 -2.06 3.03 19.33
CA ALA A 102 -1.88 1.62 19.66
C ALA A 102 -2.07 0.71 18.43
N LYS A 103 -3.09 0.98 17.60
CA LYS A 103 -3.30 0.28 16.32
C LYS A 103 -2.14 0.50 15.35
N ALA A 104 -1.61 1.73 15.25
CA ALA A 104 -0.44 2.02 14.44
C ALA A 104 0.80 1.23 14.91
N ARG A 105 1.00 1.10 16.24
CA ARG A 105 2.08 0.27 16.80
C ARG A 105 1.95 -1.20 16.42
N ARG A 106 0.74 -1.77 16.48
CA ARG A 106 0.51 -3.15 16.02
C ARG A 106 0.97 -3.37 14.58
N LEU A 107 0.68 -2.43 13.68
CA LEU A 107 1.16 -2.51 12.29
C LEU A 107 2.69 -2.48 12.21
N ILE A 108 3.35 -1.67 13.04
CA ILE A 108 4.82 -1.65 13.17
C ILE A 108 5.34 -3.00 13.68
N ASP A 109 4.70 -3.61 14.69
CA ASP A 109 5.09 -4.93 15.21
C ASP A 109 5.01 -6.00 14.11
N GLY A 110 3.95 -5.97 13.29
CA GLY A 110 3.82 -6.81 12.10
C GLY A 110 4.97 -6.61 11.11
N LEU A 111 5.33 -5.36 10.80
CA LEU A 111 6.47 -5.01 9.94
C LEU A 111 7.81 -5.52 10.51
N ILE A 112 8.04 -5.38 11.82
CA ILE A 112 9.26 -5.86 12.46
C ILE A 112 9.32 -7.39 12.42
N LYS A 113 8.21 -8.07 12.68
CA LYS A 113 8.13 -9.54 12.64
C LYS A 113 8.54 -10.10 11.29
N VAL A 114 7.95 -9.61 10.20
CA VAL A 114 8.26 -10.10 8.83
C VAL A 114 9.66 -9.73 8.34
N SER A 115 10.30 -8.71 8.92
CA SER A 115 11.72 -8.39 8.64
C SER A 115 12.73 -9.19 9.46
N THR A 116 12.30 -9.93 10.49
CA THR A 116 13.19 -10.65 11.42
C THR A 116 13.03 -12.16 11.38
N ILE A 117 11.96 -12.65 10.74
CA ILE A 117 11.64 -14.08 10.68
C ILE A 117 12.52 -14.86 9.69
N GLY A 118 12.98 -14.21 8.62
CA GLY A 118 13.86 -14.82 7.62
C GLY A 118 15.31 -14.90 8.08
N LYS A 119 16.11 -15.71 7.38
CA LYS A 119 17.51 -15.97 7.73
C LYS A 119 18.49 -15.01 7.07
N THR A 120 18.08 -14.41 5.96
CA THR A 120 18.92 -13.54 5.14
C THR A 120 18.79 -12.09 5.59
N PRO A 121 19.90 -11.41 5.98
CA PRO A 121 19.86 -10.00 6.30
C PRO A 121 19.26 -9.18 5.16
N GLY A 122 18.40 -8.22 5.51
CA GLY A 122 17.74 -7.33 4.53
C GLY A 122 16.55 -7.94 3.79
N PHE A 123 16.23 -9.23 4.02
CA PHE A 123 15.01 -9.83 3.51
C PHE A 123 13.80 -9.39 4.33
N ILE A 124 12.71 -9.06 3.64
CA ILE A 124 11.41 -8.75 4.22
C ILE A 124 10.40 -9.74 3.64
N ALA A 125 9.84 -10.58 4.51
CA ALA A 125 8.85 -11.57 4.11
C ALA A 125 7.51 -10.93 3.75
N ARG A 126 6.81 -11.53 2.79
CA ARG A 126 5.46 -11.13 2.35
C ARG A 126 4.38 -11.42 3.38
N GLY A 127 4.52 -12.54 4.08
CA GLY A 127 3.58 -13.02 5.08
C GLY A 127 4.08 -14.29 5.74
N ILE A 128 3.31 -14.77 6.71
CA ILE A 128 3.68 -15.87 7.61
C ILE A 128 2.70 -17.04 7.45
N ALA A 129 3.26 -18.25 7.32
CA ALA A 129 2.53 -19.50 7.18
C ALA A 129 1.82 -19.92 8.48
N THR A 130 1.02 -20.98 8.42
CA THR A 130 0.25 -21.51 9.57
C THR A 130 1.06 -21.91 10.79
N ASP A 131 2.37 -22.15 10.65
CA ASP A 131 3.24 -22.48 11.79
C ASP A 131 3.80 -21.24 12.51
N GLY A 132 3.42 -20.04 12.08
CA GLY A 132 3.80 -18.77 12.69
C GLY A 132 5.27 -18.37 12.48
N ARG A 133 6.04 -19.14 11.69
CA ARG A 133 7.50 -18.93 11.52
C ARG A 133 8.05 -19.19 10.12
N THR A 134 7.34 -19.93 9.27
CA THR A 134 7.77 -20.20 7.90
C THR A 134 7.22 -19.11 6.97
N THR A 135 8.02 -18.67 6.01
CA THR A 135 7.62 -17.67 5.00
C THR A 135 7.97 -18.16 3.60
N TYR A 136 7.37 -17.56 2.58
CA TYR A 136 7.90 -17.65 1.22
C TYR A 136 9.27 -16.99 1.16
N THR A 137 10.11 -17.44 0.22
CA THR A 137 11.51 -17.03 0.12
C THR A 137 11.70 -15.75 -0.69
N MET A 138 10.75 -15.36 -1.56
CA MET A 138 10.86 -14.16 -2.38
C MET A 138 10.07 -12.98 -1.81
N GLY A 139 10.79 -11.98 -1.32
CA GLY A 139 10.25 -10.66 -1.02
C GLY A 139 10.05 -9.84 -2.31
N SER A 140 10.06 -8.52 -2.18
CA SER A 140 10.17 -7.59 -3.32
C SER A 140 10.55 -6.21 -2.81
N ASN A 141 10.99 -5.33 -3.70
CA ASN A 141 11.00 -3.90 -3.44
C ASN A 141 9.59 -3.37 -3.08
N ASP A 142 8.52 -4.06 -3.46
CA ASP A 142 7.13 -3.72 -3.12
C ASP A 142 6.76 -4.05 -1.66
N GLN A 143 7.58 -4.85 -0.98
CA GLN A 143 7.47 -5.09 0.47
C GLN A 143 8.43 -4.20 1.24
N THR A 144 9.64 -4.02 0.70
CA THR A 144 10.69 -3.22 1.33
C THR A 144 10.39 -1.73 1.32
N THR A 145 9.77 -1.21 0.26
CA THR A 145 9.43 0.23 0.19
C THR A 145 8.42 0.61 1.26
N PRO A 146 7.28 -0.09 1.40
CA PRO A 146 6.30 0.28 2.42
C PRO A 146 6.80 0.00 3.83
N TRP A 147 7.64 -1.01 4.05
CA TRP A 147 8.32 -1.22 5.33
C TRP A 147 9.15 0.01 5.73
N LEU A 148 9.97 0.53 4.81
CA LEU A 148 10.79 1.72 5.05
C LEU A 148 9.90 2.97 5.22
N TYR A 149 8.94 3.18 4.33
CA TYR A 149 8.05 4.33 4.39
C TYR A 149 7.20 4.36 5.66
N GLY A 150 6.60 3.23 6.03
CA GLY A 150 5.73 3.10 7.20
C GLY A 150 6.48 3.43 8.49
N ILE A 151 7.67 2.85 8.68
CA ILE A 151 8.55 3.17 9.82
C ILE A 151 8.92 4.66 9.80
N TRP A 152 9.31 5.18 8.63
CA TRP A 152 9.69 6.59 8.53
C TRP A 152 8.53 7.54 8.87
N ARG A 153 7.33 7.26 8.36
CA ARG A 153 6.12 8.04 8.61
C ARG A 153 5.76 8.00 10.10
N TYR A 154 5.73 6.81 10.69
CA TYR A 154 5.41 6.59 12.10
C TYR A 154 6.35 7.38 13.02
N VAL A 155 7.66 7.25 12.81
CA VAL A 155 8.68 7.94 13.60
C VAL A 155 8.58 9.46 13.41
N ARG A 156 8.50 9.92 12.17
CA ARG A 156 8.53 11.35 11.85
C ARG A 156 7.30 12.09 12.38
N ASP A 157 6.13 11.46 12.31
CA ASP A 157 4.89 12.08 12.79
C ASP A 157 4.74 11.99 14.33
N GLY A 158 5.72 11.40 15.02
CA GLY A 158 5.81 11.41 16.48
C GLY A 158 4.92 10.39 17.18
N LEU A 159 4.64 9.26 16.51
CA LEU A 159 3.84 8.18 17.08
C LEU A 159 4.56 7.27 18.09
N PRO A 160 5.90 7.08 18.07
CA PRO A 160 6.57 6.33 19.14
C PRO A 160 6.18 6.86 20.53
N GLU A 161 5.95 5.98 21.50
CA GLU A 161 5.59 6.38 22.88
C GLU A 161 6.72 7.16 23.53
N ASP A 162 7.93 6.66 23.31
CA ASP A 162 9.12 7.10 23.97
C ASP A 162 10.30 7.12 22.99
N ASP A 163 11.40 7.70 23.48
CA ASP A 163 12.61 7.82 22.68
C ASP A 163 13.29 6.46 22.42
N ALA A 164 13.05 5.44 23.24
CA ALA A 164 13.63 4.11 23.06
C ALA A 164 13.00 3.38 21.86
N GLU A 165 11.67 3.42 21.73
CA GLU A 165 10.94 2.92 20.56
C GLU A 165 11.38 3.66 19.30
N ARG A 166 11.43 5.00 19.36
CA ARG A 166 11.92 5.83 18.25
C ARG A 166 13.33 5.42 17.82
N GLN A 167 14.27 5.32 18.76
CA GLN A 167 15.66 4.95 18.47
C GLN A 167 15.75 3.53 17.90
N ASP A 168 14.96 2.57 18.39
CA ASP A 168 14.96 1.21 17.86
C ASP A 168 14.51 1.16 16.40
N LEU A 169 13.41 1.82 16.09
CA LEU A 169 12.88 1.89 14.72
C LEU A 169 13.86 2.58 13.77
N VAL A 170 14.49 3.67 14.20
CA VAL A 170 15.54 4.34 13.42
C VAL A 170 16.74 3.43 13.19
N ARG A 171 17.21 2.69 14.21
CA ARG A 171 18.30 1.72 14.06
C ARG A 171 17.96 0.63 13.04
N ARG A 172 16.74 0.09 13.09
CA ARG A 172 16.27 -0.93 12.13
C ARG A 172 16.19 -0.39 10.72
N PHE A 173 15.65 0.81 10.54
CA PHE A 173 15.62 1.50 9.24
C PHE A 173 17.03 1.63 8.66
N ILE A 174 17.97 2.16 9.46
CA ILE A 174 19.38 2.33 9.05
C ILE A 174 20.03 0.98 8.70
N ALA A 175 19.81 -0.06 9.50
CA ALA A 175 20.36 -1.39 9.25
C ALA A 175 19.84 -1.96 7.93
N GLN A 176 18.54 -1.84 7.67
CA GLN A 176 17.92 -2.29 6.42
C GLN A 176 18.52 -1.58 5.20
N VAL A 177 18.68 -0.24 5.26
CA VAL A 177 19.25 0.53 4.15
C VAL A 177 20.71 0.19 3.91
N ARG A 178 21.51 0.00 4.97
CA ARG A 178 22.92 -0.43 4.84
C ARG A 178 23.05 -1.80 4.18
N VAL A 179 22.13 -2.73 4.49
CA VAL A 179 22.10 -4.03 3.80
C VAL A 179 21.77 -3.86 2.32
N LEU A 180 20.73 -3.07 1.97
CA LEU A 180 20.39 -2.79 0.57
C LEU A 180 21.57 -2.17 -0.20
N GLU A 181 22.26 -1.20 0.41
CA GLU A 181 23.47 -0.60 -0.15
C GLU A 181 24.56 -1.64 -0.41
N SER A 182 24.84 -2.53 0.56
CA SER A 182 25.84 -3.60 0.40
C SER A 182 25.50 -4.60 -0.72
N HIS A 183 24.23 -4.66 -1.12
CA HIS A 183 23.73 -5.45 -2.25
C HIS A 183 23.54 -4.64 -3.53
N ALA A 184 24.15 -3.45 -3.62
CA ALA A 184 24.01 -2.53 -4.75
C ALA A 184 22.54 -2.26 -5.09
N TRP A 185 21.72 -2.06 -4.05
CA TRP A 185 20.30 -1.73 -4.11
C TRP A 185 19.36 -2.84 -4.62
N LYS A 186 19.88 -4.06 -4.78
CA LYS A 186 19.07 -5.27 -5.02
C LYS A 186 18.49 -5.77 -3.71
N VAL A 187 17.24 -6.20 -3.73
CA VAL A 187 16.53 -6.67 -2.54
C VAL A 187 16.82 -8.15 -2.30
N PRO A 188 17.45 -8.54 -1.18
CA PRO A 188 17.74 -9.94 -0.86
C PRO A 188 16.47 -10.79 -0.74
N ALA A 189 16.54 -12.02 -1.23
CA ALA A 189 15.56 -13.08 -0.99
C ALA A 189 16.11 -14.09 0.03
N ASP A 190 15.24 -14.84 0.69
CA ASP A 190 15.61 -15.80 1.74
C ASP A 190 15.80 -17.23 1.21
N GLY A 191 16.61 -17.36 0.15
CA GLY A 191 16.93 -18.63 -0.49
C GLY A 191 16.41 -18.75 -1.94
N PRO A 192 16.23 -19.98 -2.46
CA PRO A 192 15.81 -20.21 -3.85
C PRO A 192 14.40 -19.64 -4.12
N PRO A 193 14.05 -19.37 -5.39
CA PRO A 193 14.78 -19.70 -6.61
C PRO A 193 15.72 -18.61 -7.12
N SER A 194 15.78 -17.46 -6.45
CA SER A 194 16.64 -16.33 -6.83
C SER A 194 17.27 -15.70 -5.61
N LYS A 195 18.50 -15.21 -5.74
CA LYS A 195 19.18 -14.47 -4.66
C LYS A 195 18.52 -13.11 -4.36
N TYR A 196 17.88 -12.51 -5.36
CA TYR A 196 17.29 -11.18 -5.26
C TYR A 196 15.92 -11.14 -5.92
N ARG A 197 15.05 -10.23 -5.46
CA ARG A 197 13.79 -9.89 -6.14
C ARG A 197 13.51 -8.40 -5.99
N GLY A 198 13.69 -7.65 -7.08
CA GLY A 198 13.54 -6.20 -7.06
C GLY A 198 14.88 -5.46 -6.93
N ASP A 199 14.88 -4.22 -7.38
CA ASP A 199 16.08 -3.39 -7.53
C ASP A 199 15.70 -1.91 -7.52
N PHE A 200 16.21 -1.16 -6.54
CA PHE A 200 15.96 0.27 -6.40
C PHE A 200 16.82 1.13 -7.34
N ALA A 201 17.88 0.59 -7.95
CA ALA A 201 18.75 1.34 -8.86
C ALA A 201 18.19 1.47 -10.28
N LYS A 202 17.10 0.75 -10.61
CA LYS A 202 16.50 0.77 -11.96
C LYS A 202 16.14 2.20 -12.40
N PRO A 203 16.28 2.53 -13.70
CA PRO A 203 15.98 3.85 -14.24
C PRO A 203 14.48 4.00 -14.60
N THR A 204 13.59 3.54 -13.73
CA THR A 204 12.13 3.57 -13.97
C THR A 204 11.42 4.52 -13.02
N TRP A 205 10.19 4.90 -13.35
CA TRP A 205 9.34 5.71 -12.48
C TRP A 205 9.12 5.03 -11.12
N GLU A 206 9.02 3.71 -11.09
CA GLU A 206 8.76 2.97 -9.85
C GLU A 206 9.97 3.03 -8.93
N ALA A 207 11.18 2.77 -9.44
CA ALA A 207 12.39 2.65 -8.63
C ALA A 207 13.01 3.99 -8.22
N VAL A 208 12.97 4.99 -9.11
CA VAL A 208 13.67 6.27 -8.90
C VAL A 208 13.21 7.03 -7.64
N PRO A 209 11.90 7.30 -7.42
CA PRO A 209 11.43 7.98 -6.22
C PRO A 209 11.77 7.22 -4.94
N ARG A 210 11.71 5.89 -5.00
CA ARG A 210 11.97 5.02 -3.86
C ARG A 210 13.43 5.12 -3.43
N LEU A 211 14.39 5.07 -4.36
CA LEU A 211 15.81 5.25 -4.06
C LEU A 211 16.11 6.64 -3.49
N LEU A 212 15.59 7.71 -4.13
CA LEU A 212 15.83 9.07 -3.65
C LEU A 212 15.24 9.29 -2.24
N PHE A 213 14.04 8.76 -1.99
CA PHE A 213 13.41 8.79 -0.66
C PHE A 213 14.30 8.11 0.38
N ILE A 214 14.82 6.92 0.09
CA ILE A 214 15.70 6.17 1.00
C ILE A 214 16.93 7.01 1.38
N LEU A 215 17.60 7.62 0.40
CA LEU A 215 18.79 8.44 0.65
C LEU A 215 18.47 9.69 1.49
N LYS A 216 17.36 10.38 1.17
CA LYS A 216 16.92 11.57 1.93
C LYS A 216 16.50 11.21 3.36
N ALA A 217 15.78 10.11 3.53
CA ALA A 217 15.36 9.62 4.85
C ALA A 217 16.55 9.19 5.71
N MET A 218 17.58 8.57 5.12
CA MET A 218 18.84 8.28 5.81
C MET A 218 19.50 9.54 6.37
N HIS A 219 19.61 10.60 5.57
CA HIS A 219 20.11 11.88 6.06
C HIS A 219 19.23 12.42 7.20
N ALA A 220 17.91 12.42 7.04
CA ALA A 220 16.99 12.92 8.06
C ALA A 220 17.09 12.18 9.41
N PHE A 221 17.36 10.87 9.41
CA PHE A 221 17.50 10.08 10.62
C PHE A 221 18.90 10.06 11.24
N THR A 222 19.94 10.23 10.43
CA THR A 222 21.33 10.13 10.91
C THR A 222 21.97 11.50 11.15
N GLY A 223 21.51 12.55 10.47
CA GLY A 223 22.21 13.84 10.40
C GLY A 223 23.56 13.79 9.68
N ASP A 224 23.91 12.65 9.06
CA ASP A 224 25.18 12.46 8.37
C ASP A 224 25.12 13.09 6.97
N ALA A 225 25.91 14.15 6.78
CA ALA A 225 25.94 14.96 5.55
C ALA A 225 26.27 14.15 4.29
N SER A 226 27.00 13.02 4.42
CA SER A 226 27.32 12.16 3.28
C SER A 226 26.06 11.60 2.61
N TRP A 227 24.98 11.33 3.37
CA TRP A 227 23.71 10.89 2.79
C TRP A 227 23.01 12.00 2.00
N GLN A 228 23.12 13.25 2.45
CA GLN A 228 22.59 14.40 1.72
C GLN A 228 23.35 14.62 0.41
N GLU A 229 24.68 14.56 0.43
CA GLU A 229 25.52 14.65 -0.78
C GLU A 229 25.17 13.56 -1.80
N ARG A 230 25.00 12.32 -1.32
CA ARG A 230 24.64 11.18 -2.16
C ARG A 230 23.22 11.28 -2.72
N TYR A 231 22.26 11.76 -1.93
CA TYR A 231 20.92 12.05 -2.40
C TYR A 231 20.95 13.09 -3.54
N LEU A 232 21.69 14.18 -3.38
CA LEU A 232 21.82 15.22 -4.40
C LEU A 232 22.51 14.68 -5.66
N ALA A 233 23.60 13.92 -5.50
CA ALA A 233 24.28 13.26 -6.61
C ALA A 233 23.35 12.30 -7.36
N ALA A 234 22.57 11.49 -6.63
CA ALA A 234 21.61 10.58 -7.22
C ALA A 234 20.46 11.32 -7.92
N ALA A 235 19.96 12.43 -7.36
CA ALA A 235 18.90 13.22 -7.96
C ALA A 235 19.30 13.77 -9.35
N HIS A 236 20.56 14.17 -9.51
CA HIS A 236 21.13 14.69 -10.76
C HIS A 236 21.83 13.62 -11.61
N GLU A 237 21.85 12.36 -11.16
CA GLU A 237 22.39 11.25 -11.94
C GLU A 237 21.53 11.03 -13.20
N LYS A 238 22.18 11.03 -14.37
CA LYS A 238 21.54 10.70 -15.65
C LYS A 238 21.46 9.20 -15.85
N VAL A 239 20.24 8.68 -15.99
CA VAL A 239 20.00 7.23 -15.99
C VAL A 239 19.15 6.76 -17.16
N GLY A 240 19.25 5.45 -17.43
CA GLY A 240 18.54 4.78 -18.51
C GLY A 240 19.01 5.22 -19.91
N LYS A 241 18.34 4.68 -20.94
CA LYS A 241 18.68 4.98 -22.34
C LYS A 241 18.47 6.45 -22.69
N GLY A 242 17.50 7.11 -22.04
CA GLY A 242 17.19 8.52 -22.27
C GLY A 242 18.11 9.50 -21.55
N GLN A 243 19.10 9.03 -20.76
CA GLN A 243 20.04 9.86 -20.00
C GLN A 243 19.36 10.99 -19.23
N ARG A 244 18.21 10.67 -18.63
CA ARG A 244 17.38 11.62 -17.89
C ARG A 244 17.82 11.63 -16.44
N GLU A 245 17.90 12.82 -15.84
CA GLU A 245 18.13 12.95 -14.40
C GLU A 245 17.01 12.27 -13.61
N ARG A 246 17.34 11.61 -12.50
CA ARG A 246 16.34 10.99 -11.62
C ARG A 246 15.30 11.99 -11.12
N LEU A 247 15.71 13.24 -10.84
CA LEU A 247 14.80 14.33 -10.49
C LEU A 247 13.77 14.60 -11.60
N ALA A 248 14.20 14.60 -12.86
CA ALA A 248 13.30 14.78 -14.00
C ALA A 248 12.34 13.59 -14.17
N ILE A 249 12.73 12.38 -13.77
CA ILE A 249 11.81 11.24 -13.69
C ILE A 249 10.76 11.48 -12.60
N CYS A 250 11.17 11.92 -11.40
CA CYS A 250 10.23 12.29 -10.33
C CYS A 250 9.23 13.37 -10.75
N ARG A 251 9.69 14.34 -11.55
CA ARG A 251 8.86 15.45 -12.07
C ARG A 251 7.80 14.98 -13.07
N ILE A 252 8.00 13.88 -13.80
CA ILE A 252 7.01 13.35 -14.76
C ILE A 252 5.73 12.93 -14.04
N GLY A 253 5.84 12.47 -12.79
CA GLY A 253 4.72 11.89 -12.05
C GLY A 253 4.44 10.45 -12.47
N MET A 254 3.41 9.88 -11.86
CA MET A 254 3.02 8.49 -12.02
C MET A 254 2.77 8.11 -13.47
N VAL A 255 3.45 7.04 -13.90
CA VAL A 255 3.32 6.46 -15.23
C VAL A 255 2.71 5.07 -15.11
N PHE A 256 1.68 4.79 -15.90
CA PHE A 256 1.16 3.45 -16.04
C PHE A 256 1.90 2.69 -17.14
N ASP A 257 2.62 1.63 -16.75
CA ASP A 257 3.12 0.58 -17.63
C ASP A 257 1.95 -0.24 -18.24
N PRO A 258 1.73 -0.19 -19.57
CA PRO A 258 0.69 -0.99 -20.23
C PRO A 258 0.84 -2.50 -20.00
N GLY A 259 2.03 -2.99 -19.67
CA GLY A 259 2.28 -4.38 -19.33
C GLY A 259 1.70 -4.81 -17.98
N GLN A 260 1.30 -3.87 -17.11
CA GLN A 260 0.67 -4.13 -15.81
C GLN A 260 -0.84 -3.88 -15.81
N GLY A 261 -1.39 -3.37 -16.91
CA GLY A 261 -2.80 -3.03 -17.06
C GLY A 261 -3.01 -1.59 -17.53
N GLU A 262 -4.27 -1.22 -17.74
CA GLU A 262 -4.63 0.15 -18.13
C GLU A 262 -4.44 1.13 -16.96
N ARG A 263 -4.68 0.65 -15.74
CA ARG A 263 -4.61 1.42 -14.49
C ARG A 263 -4.01 0.55 -13.39
N HIS A 264 -3.11 1.12 -12.61
CA HIS A 264 -2.47 0.45 -11.46
C HIS A 264 -1.97 1.47 -10.44
N SER A 265 -2.88 2.32 -9.97
CA SER A 265 -2.62 3.25 -8.88
C SER A 265 -2.13 2.52 -7.62
N TRP A 266 -2.46 1.23 -7.46
CA TRP A 266 -2.03 0.43 -6.31
C TRP A 266 -0.49 0.29 -6.22
N THR A 267 0.17 -0.25 -7.25
CA THR A 267 1.65 -0.35 -7.30
C THR A 267 2.30 1.02 -7.53
N GLY A 268 1.62 1.91 -8.27
CA GLY A 268 2.07 3.27 -8.47
C GLY A 268 2.13 4.09 -7.18
N SER A 269 1.20 3.86 -6.25
CA SER A 269 1.08 4.62 -5.00
C SER A 269 2.35 4.56 -4.16
N GLU A 270 3.03 3.41 -4.10
CA GLU A 270 4.29 3.26 -3.36
C GLU A 270 5.36 4.29 -3.77
N SER A 271 5.45 4.60 -5.05
CA SER A 271 6.41 5.58 -5.54
C SER A 271 5.90 7.00 -5.34
N VAL A 272 4.59 7.25 -5.47
CA VAL A 272 3.98 8.56 -5.18
C VAL A 272 4.16 8.93 -3.71
N ILE A 273 3.99 7.98 -2.80
CA ILE A 273 4.19 8.13 -1.37
C ILE A 273 5.64 8.53 -1.04
N CYS A 274 6.61 7.98 -1.78
CA CYS A 274 8.02 8.34 -1.68
C CYS A 274 8.29 9.77 -2.19
N VAL A 275 7.67 10.16 -3.33
CA VAL A 275 7.73 11.56 -3.80
C VAL A 275 7.10 12.51 -2.78
N ARG A 276 6.00 12.11 -2.13
CA ARG A 276 5.40 12.90 -1.06
C ARG A 276 6.35 13.05 0.12
N GLY A 277 7.00 11.97 0.53
CA GLY A 277 8.00 12.03 1.60
C GLY A 277 9.20 12.90 1.26
N LEU A 278 9.68 12.85 0.02
CA LEU A 278 10.71 13.77 -0.50
C LEU A 278 10.26 15.22 -0.43
N TRP A 279 9.06 15.54 -0.92
CA TRP A 279 8.51 16.90 -0.86
C TRP A 279 8.39 17.44 0.58
N GLU A 280 7.99 16.58 1.53
CA GLU A 280 7.85 16.98 2.94
C GLU A 280 9.21 17.19 3.63
N MET A 281 10.24 16.42 3.27
CA MET A 281 11.60 16.59 3.81
C MET A 281 12.42 17.67 3.10
N GLU A 282 12.01 18.11 1.91
CA GLU A 282 12.83 19.01 1.10
C GLU A 282 12.70 20.48 1.53
N THR A 283 13.86 21.14 1.58
CA THR A 283 14.04 22.55 1.93
C THR A 283 14.56 23.37 0.76
N ASP A 284 15.19 22.74 -0.24
CA ASP A 284 15.56 23.41 -1.49
C ASP A 284 14.32 23.63 -2.37
N ASP A 285 14.06 24.88 -2.74
CA ASP A 285 12.85 25.25 -3.50
C ASP A 285 12.79 24.59 -4.88
N ALA A 286 13.92 24.42 -5.57
CA ALA A 286 13.93 23.85 -6.91
C ALA A 286 13.60 22.34 -6.90
N LEU A 287 14.20 21.59 -5.97
CA LEU A 287 13.90 20.18 -5.75
C LEU A 287 12.46 20.00 -5.26
N LYS A 288 12.05 20.79 -4.27
CA LYS A 288 10.69 20.75 -3.71
C LYS A 288 9.63 21.02 -4.77
N ASN A 289 9.84 22.02 -5.63
CA ASN A 289 8.93 22.30 -6.73
C ASN A 289 8.87 21.16 -7.76
N ALA A 290 10.00 20.50 -8.06
CA ALA A 290 10.00 19.34 -8.95
C ALA A 290 9.17 18.17 -8.41
N TYR A 291 9.27 17.89 -7.10
CA TYR A 291 8.45 16.86 -6.46
C TYR A 291 6.97 17.26 -6.40
N ALA A 292 6.67 18.53 -6.12
CA ALA A 292 5.29 19.04 -6.14
C ALA A 292 4.64 18.88 -7.52
N GLU A 293 5.37 19.18 -8.60
CA GLU A 293 4.90 18.97 -9.97
C GLU A 293 4.65 17.49 -10.26
N GLY A 294 5.56 16.60 -9.87
CA GLY A 294 5.40 15.15 -9.98
C GLY A 294 4.16 14.64 -9.25
N LEU A 295 3.92 15.11 -8.02
CA LEU A 295 2.72 14.78 -7.24
C LEU A 295 1.46 15.30 -7.92
N ARG A 296 1.48 16.52 -8.46
CA ARG A 296 0.34 17.11 -9.17
C ARG A 296 -0.03 16.36 -10.46
N ARG A 297 0.96 15.90 -11.21
CA ARG A 297 0.77 15.07 -12.41
C ARG A 297 0.26 13.68 -12.04
N SER A 298 0.83 13.05 -11.01
CA SER A 298 0.39 11.76 -10.48
C SER A 298 -1.08 11.80 -10.06
N ALA A 299 -1.46 12.85 -9.32
CA ALA A 299 -2.83 13.09 -8.89
C ALA A 299 -3.78 13.30 -10.08
N GLY A 300 -3.34 13.99 -11.14
CA GLY A 300 -4.11 14.16 -12.38
C GLY A 300 -4.38 12.84 -13.14
N VAL A 301 -3.39 11.94 -13.17
CA VAL A 301 -3.56 10.60 -13.78
C VAL A 301 -4.47 9.72 -12.92
N ALA A 302 -4.26 9.69 -11.60
CA ALA A 302 -5.06 8.92 -10.66
C ALA A 302 -6.52 9.37 -10.61
N ALA A 303 -6.80 10.68 -10.67
CA ALA A 303 -8.17 11.22 -10.64
C ALA A 303 -9.07 10.64 -11.75
N GLN A 304 -8.50 10.19 -12.86
CA GLN A 304 -9.24 9.55 -13.96
C GLN A 304 -9.83 8.18 -13.58
N SER A 305 -9.33 7.56 -12.50
CA SER A 305 -9.82 6.29 -11.98
C SER A 305 -10.99 6.47 -10.98
N LEU A 306 -11.23 7.68 -10.45
CA LEU A 306 -12.32 7.91 -9.47
C LEU A 306 -13.71 7.53 -10.00
N PRO A 307 -14.08 7.80 -11.27
CA PRO A 307 -15.39 7.40 -11.80
C PRO A 307 -15.56 5.90 -12.01
N LEU A 308 -14.51 5.07 -11.92
CA LEU A 308 -14.62 3.62 -12.14
C LEU A 308 -15.50 2.93 -11.09
N ILE A 309 -15.83 3.59 -9.98
CA ILE A 309 -16.84 3.12 -9.02
C ILE A 309 -18.18 2.81 -9.68
N GLU A 310 -18.53 3.50 -10.77
CA GLU A 310 -19.79 3.31 -11.50
C GLU A 310 -19.88 1.94 -12.19
N LYS A 311 -18.75 1.24 -12.34
CA LYS A 311 -18.67 -0.12 -12.88
C LYS A 311 -18.78 -1.19 -11.80
N PHE A 312 -18.77 -0.82 -10.52
CA PHE A 312 -18.85 -1.76 -9.41
C PHE A 312 -20.31 -1.96 -8.97
N ASP A 313 -20.85 -3.16 -9.19
CA ASP A 313 -22.13 -3.55 -8.60
C ASP A 313 -21.95 -3.92 -7.12
N VAL A 314 -22.43 -3.03 -6.25
CA VAL A 314 -22.44 -3.20 -4.79
C VAL A 314 -23.29 -4.39 -4.35
N ASN A 315 -24.26 -4.80 -5.17
CA ASN A 315 -25.09 -5.96 -4.95
C ASN A 315 -24.63 -7.20 -5.71
N GLY A 316 -23.48 -7.11 -6.40
CA GLY A 316 -22.90 -8.21 -7.15
C GLY A 316 -22.78 -9.48 -6.30
N THR A 317 -23.05 -10.61 -6.95
CA THR A 317 -23.04 -11.95 -6.33
C THR A 317 -22.06 -12.88 -7.04
N GLU A 318 -21.12 -12.31 -7.79
CA GLU A 318 -20.13 -13.08 -8.51
C GLU A 318 -19.32 -13.97 -7.55
N PRO A 319 -18.95 -15.19 -7.95
CA PRO A 319 -18.20 -16.08 -7.09
C PRO A 319 -16.85 -15.48 -6.69
N PHE A 320 -16.50 -15.66 -5.41
CA PHE A 320 -15.15 -15.48 -4.89
C PHE A 320 -14.69 -16.82 -4.29
N ASN A 321 -13.69 -17.44 -4.89
CA ASN A 321 -13.06 -18.63 -4.32
C ASN A 321 -11.93 -18.21 -3.36
N VAL A 322 -12.14 -18.44 -2.06
CA VAL A 322 -11.16 -18.17 -0.99
C VAL A 322 -10.02 -19.20 -1.01
N ASP A 323 -10.23 -20.38 -1.59
CA ASP A 323 -9.18 -21.40 -1.71
C ASP A 323 -8.29 -21.14 -2.93
N TRP A 324 -7.16 -20.49 -2.68
CA TRP A 324 -6.14 -20.23 -3.69
C TRP A 324 -5.47 -21.49 -4.25
N ARG A 325 -5.63 -22.66 -3.62
CA ARG A 325 -4.96 -23.90 -4.06
C ARG A 325 -5.37 -24.35 -5.46
N VAL A 326 -6.46 -23.80 -6.03
CA VAL A 326 -6.77 -23.94 -7.46
C VAL A 326 -5.56 -23.59 -8.36
N MET A 327 -4.72 -22.65 -7.92
CA MET A 327 -3.51 -22.25 -8.65
C MET A 327 -2.45 -23.36 -8.74
N ASN A 328 -2.48 -24.35 -7.84
CA ASN A 328 -1.50 -25.44 -7.84
C ASN A 328 -1.59 -26.32 -9.09
N ALA A 329 -2.69 -26.27 -9.85
CA ALA A 329 -2.78 -26.94 -11.14
C ALA A 329 -1.81 -26.34 -12.19
N ALA A 330 -1.35 -25.10 -12.01
CA ALA A 330 -0.31 -24.48 -12.83
C ALA A 330 1.10 -24.61 -12.24
N TRP A 331 1.24 -25.14 -11.01
CA TRP A 331 2.51 -25.19 -10.31
C TRP A 331 3.51 -26.11 -11.04
N LYS A 332 4.75 -25.65 -11.11
CA LYS A 332 5.90 -26.40 -11.61
C LYS A 332 7.12 -26.05 -10.75
N PRO A 333 8.16 -26.90 -10.71
CA PRO A 333 9.43 -26.55 -10.08
C PRO A 333 9.98 -25.23 -10.64
N GLN A 334 10.47 -24.37 -9.76
CA GLN A 334 10.99 -23.04 -10.08
C GLN A 334 12.48 -23.01 -9.77
N HIS A 335 13.29 -22.60 -10.75
CA HIS A 335 14.76 -22.57 -10.63
C HIS A 335 15.34 -21.17 -10.83
N SER A 336 14.51 -20.19 -11.15
CA SER A 336 14.86 -18.78 -11.31
C SER A 336 13.70 -17.85 -10.94
N GLU A 337 13.97 -16.54 -10.84
CA GLU A 337 12.92 -15.52 -10.73
C GLU A 337 11.97 -15.55 -11.93
N ALA A 338 12.48 -15.80 -13.14
CA ALA A 338 11.67 -15.87 -14.34
C ALA A 338 10.69 -17.06 -14.30
N ASP A 339 11.13 -18.22 -13.81
CA ASP A 339 10.25 -19.38 -13.61
C ASP A 339 9.15 -19.07 -12.60
N ALA A 340 9.53 -18.43 -11.48
CA ALA A 340 8.58 -18.05 -10.44
C ALA A 340 7.51 -17.09 -10.96
N VAL A 341 7.89 -16.09 -11.76
CA VAL A 341 6.94 -15.18 -12.43
C VAL A 341 6.06 -15.95 -13.41
N ALA A 342 6.62 -16.84 -14.23
CA ALA A 342 5.84 -17.61 -15.20
C ALA A 342 4.81 -18.54 -14.53
N VAL A 343 5.20 -19.23 -13.46
CA VAL A 343 4.31 -20.07 -12.66
C VAL A 343 3.23 -19.23 -11.97
N ALA A 344 3.61 -18.10 -11.36
CA ALA A 344 2.66 -17.19 -10.71
C ALA A 344 1.61 -16.67 -11.70
N LEU A 345 2.03 -16.18 -12.87
CA LEU A 345 1.10 -15.69 -13.91
C LEU A 345 0.17 -16.79 -14.43
N ALA A 346 0.65 -18.03 -14.55
CA ALA A 346 -0.18 -19.16 -14.93
C ALA A 346 -1.20 -19.51 -13.83
N GLY A 347 -0.79 -19.48 -12.56
CA GLY A 347 -1.67 -19.68 -11.41
C GLY A 347 -2.75 -18.60 -11.31
N LEU A 348 -2.38 -17.32 -11.41
CA LEU A 348 -3.31 -16.20 -11.35
C LEU A 348 -4.41 -16.30 -12.42
N LYS A 349 -4.12 -16.82 -13.62
CA LYS A 349 -5.15 -17.08 -14.64
C LYS A 349 -6.20 -18.08 -14.17
N LEU A 350 -5.80 -19.14 -13.47
CA LEU A 350 -6.71 -20.13 -12.89
C LEU A 350 -7.54 -19.53 -11.76
N GLN A 351 -6.89 -18.75 -10.88
CA GLN A 351 -7.59 -18.05 -9.81
C GLN A 351 -8.62 -17.05 -10.37
N HIS A 352 -8.26 -16.27 -11.37
CA HIS A 352 -9.16 -15.30 -11.99
C HIS A 352 -10.39 -15.98 -12.60
N ALA A 353 -10.22 -17.16 -13.22
CA ALA A 353 -11.34 -17.94 -13.72
C ALA A 353 -12.24 -18.50 -12.60
N ALA A 354 -11.65 -18.88 -11.46
CA ALA A 354 -12.36 -19.42 -10.31
C ALA A 354 -13.00 -18.34 -9.40
N SER A 355 -12.50 -17.10 -9.46
CA SER A 355 -12.92 -15.98 -8.59
C SER A 355 -13.23 -14.72 -9.41
N PRO A 356 -14.28 -14.69 -10.25
CA PRO A 356 -14.64 -13.48 -11.01
C PRO A 356 -14.79 -12.23 -10.15
N ARG A 357 -15.29 -12.37 -8.90
CA ARG A 357 -15.43 -11.25 -7.95
C ARG A 357 -14.09 -10.59 -7.60
N MET A 358 -13.02 -11.38 -7.51
CA MET A 358 -11.68 -10.86 -7.22
C MET A 358 -11.22 -9.86 -8.28
N HIS A 359 -11.50 -10.13 -9.56
CA HIS A 359 -11.16 -9.22 -10.64
C HIS A 359 -11.97 -7.92 -10.57
N ILE A 360 -13.27 -8.02 -10.33
CA ILE A 360 -14.16 -6.87 -10.17
C ILE A 360 -13.69 -5.97 -9.02
N GLU A 361 -13.32 -6.54 -7.87
CA GLU A 361 -12.79 -5.76 -6.76
C GLU A 361 -11.39 -5.18 -7.06
N LYS A 362 -10.51 -5.91 -7.74
CA LYS A 362 -9.20 -5.39 -8.17
C LYS A 362 -9.31 -4.17 -9.10
N ASP A 363 -10.31 -4.15 -9.97
CA ASP A 363 -10.46 -3.13 -11.01
C ASP A 363 -11.35 -1.96 -10.59
N TYR A 364 -12.41 -2.23 -9.82
CA TYR A 364 -13.45 -1.23 -9.53
C TYR A 364 -13.65 -0.96 -8.03
N LEU A 365 -12.91 -1.63 -7.14
CA LEU A 365 -12.76 -1.26 -5.71
C LEU A 365 -11.34 -0.74 -5.43
N ARG A 366 -10.31 -1.58 -5.60
CA ARG A 366 -8.91 -1.23 -5.33
C ARG A 366 -8.49 0.02 -6.09
N GLU A 367 -8.63 0.01 -7.41
CA GLU A 367 -8.10 1.10 -8.25
C GLU A 367 -8.69 2.47 -7.88
N PRO A 368 -10.02 2.66 -7.74
CA PRO A 368 -10.58 3.92 -7.23
C PRO A 368 -10.14 4.29 -5.81
N CYS A 369 -10.03 3.33 -4.89
CA CYS A 369 -9.62 3.59 -3.52
C CYS A 369 -8.18 4.11 -3.46
N PHE A 370 -7.25 3.44 -4.15
CA PHE A 370 -5.86 3.90 -4.27
C PHE A 370 -5.75 5.22 -5.02
N ALA A 371 -6.54 5.42 -6.08
CA ALA A 371 -6.57 6.67 -6.81
C ALA A 371 -7.01 7.85 -5.92
N ALA A 372 -8.04 7.67 -5.11
CA ALA A 372 -8.49 8.68 -4.14
C ALA A 372 -7.36 9.07 -3.19
N TRP A 373 -6.64 8.09 -2.64
CA TRP A 373 -5.48 8.37 -1.79
C TRP A 373 -4.36 9.09 -2.55
N VAL A 374 -3.99 8.64 -3.75
CA VAL A 374 -2.96 9.28 -4.58
C VAL A 374 -3.29 10.74 -4.87
N VAL A 375 -4.56 11.07 -5.12
CA VAL A 375 -4.98 12.47 -5.31
C VAL A 375 -4.67 13.31 -4.06
N THR A 376 -4.95 12.80 -2.87
CA THR A 376 -4.71 13.51 -1.59
C THR A 376 -3.24 13.60 -1.17
N LEU A 377 -2.33 12.91 -1.86
CA LEU A 377 -0.88 13.11 -1.71
C LEU A 377 -0.41 14.40 -2.40
N CYS A 378 -1.22 15.02 -3.26
CA CYS A 378 -0.88 16.27 -3.92
C CYS A 378 -0.78 17.45 -2.92
N PRO A 379 0.29 18.28 -2.99
CA PRO A 379 0.40 19.47 -2.14
C PRO A 379 -0.45 20.65 -2.62
N ASP A 380 -0.92 20.64 -3.87
CA ASP A 380 -1.85 21.64 -4.41
C ASP A 380 -3.25 21.45 -3.80
N ARG A 381 -3.53 22.22 -2.73
CA ARG A 381 -4.82 22.18 -2.03
C ARG A 381 -6.00 22.49 -2.95
N GLY A 382 -5.83 23.40 -3.91
CA GLY A 382 -6.88 23.77 -4.86
C GLY A 382 -7.26 22.60 -5.75
N PHE A 383 -6.26 21.85 -6.25
CA PHE A 383 -6.52 20.65 -7.01
C PHE A 383 -7.21 19.56 -6.19
N VAL A 384 -6.71 19.26 -4.97
CA VAL A 384 -7.35 18.25 -4.10
C VAL A 384 -8.80 18.64 -3.82
N GLN A 385 -9.06 19.90 -3.49
CA GLN A 385 -10.41 20.39 -3.24
C GLN A 385 -11.33 20.26 -4.47
N SER A 386 -10.81 20.45 -5.69
CA SER A 386 -11.57 20.23 -6.93
C SER A 386 -12.02 18.78 -7.12
N GLN A 387 -11.32 17.82 -6.49
CA GLN A 387 -11.61 16.38 -6.59
C GLN A 387 -12.40 15.84 -5.38
N ARG A 388 -12.64 16.66 -4.34
CA ARG A 388 -13.26 16.22 -3.07
C ARG A 388 -14.55 15.45 -3.28
N ALA A 389 -15.48 15.99 -4.06
CA ALA A 389 -16.78 15.35 -4.28
C ALA A 389 -16.64 13.96 -4.91
N ALA A 390 -15.69 13.78 -5.83
CA ALA A 390 -15.42 12.48 -6.44
C ALA A 390 -14.77 11.51 -5.43
N ILE A 391 -13.85 11.99 -4.58
CA ILE A 391 -13.24 11.20 -3.51
C ILE A 391 -14.28 10.75 -2.48
N GLU A 392 -15.17 11.65 -2.05
CA GLU A 392 -16.25 11.33 -1.09
C GLU A 392 -17.27 10.35 -1.69
N ARG A 393 -17.52 10.41 -3.01
CA ARG A 393 -18.28 9.37 -3.71
C ARG A 393 -17.60 8.00 -3.64
N VAL A 394 -16.28 7.91 -3.82
CA VAL A 394 -15.54 6.64 -3.66
C VAL A 394 -15.73 6.08 -2.25
N MET A 395 -15.63 6.91 -1.21
CA MET A 395 -15.80 6.48 0.18
C MET A 395 -17.19 5.92 0.46
N THR A 396 -18.23 6.57 -0.09
CA THR A 396 -19.63 6.26 0.23
C THR A 396 -20.27 5.25 -0.71
N HIS A 397 -19.58 4.84 -1.78
CA HIS A 397 -20.12 3.91 -2.78
C HIS A 397 -20.21 2.47 -2.29
N TYR A 398 -19.23 1.99 -1.53
CA TYR A 398 -19.09 0.57 -1.23
C TYR A 398 -19.77 0.15 0.08
N ASP A 399 -20.26 -1.09 0.11
CA ASP A 399 -20.52 -1.80 1.36
C ASP A 399 -19.31 -2.66 1.70
N PHE A 400 -18.44 -2.15 2.58
CA PHE A 400 -17.19 -2.81 2.95
C PHE A 400 -17.40 -4.17 3.64
N THR A 401 -18.59 -4.44 4.20
CA THR A 401 -18.88 -5.76 4.80
C THR A 401 -19.04 -6.85 3.75
N ARG A 402 -19.27 -6.47 2.48
CA ARG A 402 -19.55 -7.37 1.35
C ARG A 402 -18.40 -7.51 0.36
N VAL A 403 -17.24 -6.89 0.63
CA VAL A 403 -16.04 -7.05 -0.20
C VAL A 403 -15.11 -8.10 0.39
N TYR A 404 -14.31 -8.73 -0.46
CA TYR A 404 -13.38 -9.78 -0.10
C TYR A 404 -11.94 -9.30 -0.01
N LEU A 405 -11.57 -8.21 -0.70
CA LEU A 405 -10.22 -7.64 -0.67
C LEU A 405 -10.09 -6.55 0.41
N SER A 406 -8.96 -6.50 1.12
CA SER A 406 -8.65 -5.41 2.09
C SER A 406 -8.29 -4.08 1.43
N GLN A 407 -8.04 -4.10 0.13
CA GLN A 407 -7.49 -3.02 -0.69
C GLN A 407 -8.41 -1.77 -0.81
N PHE A 408 -9.49 -1.72 -0.03
CA PHE A 408 -10.26 -0.51 0.25
C PHE A 408 -9.62 0.36 1.34
N PHE A 409 -8.68 -0.15 2.16
CA PHE A 409 -8.04 0.63 3.25
C PHE A 409 -7.54 2.03 2.86
N PRO A 410 -7.11 2.32 1.61
CA PRO A 410 -6.68 3.67 1.24
C PRO A 410 -7.78 4.74 1.31
N VAL A 411 -9.06 4.38 1.38
CA VAL A 411 -10.14 5.37 1.62
C VAL A 411 -9.94 6.10 2.95
N GLU A 412 -9.43 5.41 3.96
CA GLU A 412 -9.13 6.03 5.25
C GLU A 412 -7.91 6.96 5.13
N SER A 413 -6.89 6.57 4.37
CA SER A 413 -5.75 7.45 4.06
C SER A 413 -6.22 8.73 3.35
N ALA A 414 -7.08 8.60 2.33
CA ALA A 414 -7.62 9.74 1.60
C ALA A 414 -8.40 10.70 2.53
N TRP A 415 -9.26 10.15 3.39
CA TRP A 415 -10.07 10.92 4.33
C TRP A 415 -9.20 11.75 5.29
N TRP A 416 -8.33 11.09 6.06
CA TRP A 416 -7.54 11.79 7.08
C TRP A 416 -6.55 12.78 6.49
N ARG A 417 -6.06 12.53 5.27
CA ARG A 417 -5.25 13.52 4.55
C ARG A 417 -6.06 14.75 4.16
N MET A 418 -7.30 14.62 3.68
CA MET A 418 -8.16 15.78 3.42
C MET A 418 -8.41 16.58 4.72
N ARG A 419 -8.64 15.88 5.84
CA ARG A 419 -8.79 16.52 7.15
C ARG A 419 -7.54 17.28 7.59
N LEU A 420 -6.34 16.76 7.31
CA LEU A 420 -5.09 17.49 7.56
C LEU A 420 -4.96 18.76 6.71
N LEU A 421 -5.42 18.73 5.45
CA LEU A 421 -5.37 19.90 4.56
C LEU A 421 -6.37 21.01 4.94
N GLU A 422 -7.41 20.67 5.71
CA GLU A 422 -8.39 21.60 6.27
C GLU A 422 -7.89 22.33 7.52
N ARG A 423 -6.81 21.83 8.14
CA ARG A 423 -6.21 22.51 9.29
C ARG A 423 -5.49 23.79 8.84
N PRO A 424 -5.61 24.87 9.63
CA PRO A 424 -5.00 26.16 9.34
C PRO A 424 -3.47 26.08 9.22
#